data_AF-A0A4Q2A3G0-F1
#
_entry.id   AF-A0A4Q2A3G0-F1
#
_cell.length_a   1.000
_cell.length_b   1.000
_cell.length_c   1.000
_cell.angle_alpha   90.00
_cell.angle_beta   90.00
_cell.angle_gamma   90.00
#
_symmetry.space_group_name_H-M   'P 1'
#
loop_
_entity.id
_entity.type
_entity.pdbx_description
1 polymer ?
#
loop_
_entity_poly.entity_id
_entity_poly.type
_entity_poly.pdbx_seq_one_letter_code
_entity_poly.pdbx_strand_id
1 'polypeptide(L)'
;MNQQIETLKHYVLQLEHAIATSDADVVRNTTRVMKDLLGQIDYDFKSVKEKTTGIYFKSINTIPFLYKPVYKLNPYEGDFLETFSMERTEQLKRAGAIGEHNKFWTDHNVIKGNVFGSVPKELISEDAAFALKQMGWDEVKVEILDFGKRVTDIKEIYEFCEENFKQFIMISEGPTQAMLALKFAV
;
A
#
# COMPACT_ATOMS: atom_id res chain seq x y z
N MET A 1 2.27 24.07 3.52
CA MET A 1 1.54 24.69 2.40
C MET A 1 2.11 26.03 1.94
N ASN A 2 2.08 27.13 2.72
CA ASN A 2 2.61 28.43 2.27
C ASN A 2 4.07 28.37 1.78
N GLN A 3 4.94 27.66 2.50
CA GLN A 3 6.33 27.48 2.10
C GLN A 3 6.48 26.69 0.78
N GLN A 4 5.65 25.67 0.54
CA GLN A 4 5.66 24.90 -0.70
C GLN A 4 5.19 25.74 -1.90
N ILE A 5 4.22 26.63 -1.69
CA ILE A 5 3.76 27.58 -2.71
C ILE A 5 4.89 28.55 -3.07
N GLU A 6 5.62 29.08 -2.08
CA GLU A 6 6.78 29.95 -2.33
C GLU A 6 7.91 29.21 -3.06
N THR A 7 8.19 27.96 -2.68
CA THR A 7 9.15 27.11 -3.41
C THR A 7 8.72 26.87 -4.85
N LEU A 8 7.42 26.64 -5.11
CA LEU A 8 6.90 26.46 -6.47
C LEU A 8 7.08 27.73 -7.31
N LYS A 9 6.75 28.91 -6.75
CA LYS A 9 6.99 30.20 -7.41
C LYS A 9 8.46 30.38 -7.78
N HIS A 10 9.38 30.01 -6.88
CA HIS A 10 10.81 30.08 -7.15
C HIS A 10 11.21 29.21 -8.34
N TYR A 11 10.70 27.97 -8.42
CA TYR A 11 10.98 27.09 -9.55
C TYR A 11 10.34 27.55 -10.86
N VAL A 12 9.17 28.19 -10.82
CA VAL A 12 8.58 28.81 -12.02
C VAL A 12 9.52 29.89 -12.58
N LEU A 13 10.05 30.77 -11.72
CA LEU A 13 11.01 31.80 -12.14
C LEU A 13 12.32 31.19 -12.70
N GLN A 14 12.82 30.11 -12.08
CA GLN A 14 13.98 29.39 -12.61
C GLN A 14 13.70 28.76 -13.98
N LEU A 15 12.50 28.22 -14.18
CA LEU A 15 12.09 27.63 -15.45
C LEU A 15 11.98 28.69 -16.55
N GLU A 16 11.37 29.83 -16.26
CA GLU A 16 11.28 30.98 -17.19
C GLU A 16 12.68 31.44 -17.62
N HIS A 17 13.59 31.60 -16.68
CA HIS A 17 14.98 31.97 -16.97
C HIS A 17 15.68 30.91 -17.83
N ALA A 18 15.55 29.63 -17.49
CA ALA A 18 16.20 28.54 -18.22
C ALA A 18 15.69 28.40 -19.66
N ILE A 19 14.38 28.64 -19.89
CA ILE A 19 13.80 28.70 -21.23
C ILE A 19 14.38 29.90 -22.00
N ALA A 20 14.48 31.07 -21.37
CA ALA A 20 15.04 32.26 -21.99
C ALA A 20 16.52 32.09 -22.38
N THR A 21 17.29 31.33 -21.60
CA THR A 21 18.71 31.01 -21.89
C THR A 21 18.91 29.73 -22.70
N SER A 22 17.83 29.05 -23.11
CA SER A 22 17.87 27.76 -23.84
C SER A 22 18.67 26.65 -23.13
N ASP A 23 18.65 26.63 -21.78
CA ASP A 23 19.31 25.60 -20.98
C ASP A 23 18.39 24.38 -20.79
N ALA A 24 18.52 23.40 -21.69
CA ALA A 24 17.66 22.23 -21.73
C ALA A 24 17.76 21.33 -20.48
N ASP A 25 18.93 21.26 -19.84
CA ASP A 25 19.14 20.41 -18.68
C ASP A 25 18.48 21.00 -17.43
N VAL A 26 18.60 22.32 -17.25
CA VAL A 26 17.89 23.03 -16.18
C VAL A 26 16.38 22.97 -16.40
N VAL A 27 15.90 23.14 -17.64
CA VAL A 27 14.47 22.99 -17.95
C VAL A 27 13.96 21.60 -17.55
N ARG A 28 14.67 20.53 -17.92
CA ARG A 28 14.28 19.15 -17.59
C ARG A 28 14.27 18.90 -16.08
N ASN A 29 15.32 19.32 -15.38
CA ASN A 29 15.42 19.14 -13.93
C ASN A 29 14.36 19.93 -13.17
N THR A 30 14.18 21.21 -13.51
CA THR A 30 13.18 22.08 -12.88
C THR A 30 11.77 21.54 -13.11
N THR A 31 11.45 21.09 -14.32
CA THR A 31 10.14 20.47 -14.62
C THR A 31 9.90 19.21 -13.79
N ARG A 32 10.92 18.36 -13.61
CA ARG A 32 10.82 17.17 -12.74
C ARG A 32 10.55 17.56 -11.29
N VAL A 33 11.33 18.47 -10.73
CA VAL A 33 11.18 18.92 -9.34
C VAL A 33 9.83 19.58 -9.12
N MET A 34 9.35 20.40 -10.06
CA MET A 34 8.02 21.00 -10.01
C MET A 34 6.92 19.94 -10.02
N LYS A 35 7.04 18.90 -10.85
CA LYS A 35 6.08 17.78 -10.88
C LYS A 35 6.03 17.05 -9.53
N ASP A 36 7.18 16.77 -8.94
CA ASP A 36 7.27 16.13 -7.62
C ASP A 36 6.66 17.04 -6.52
N LEU A 37 6.92 18.35 -6.57
CA LEU A 37 6.39 19.33 -5.62
C LEU A 37 4.86 19.48 -5.73
N LEU A 38 4.33 19.55 -6.96
CA LEU A 38 2.89 19.59 -7.21
C LEU A 38 2.21 18.31 -6.73
N GLY A 39 2.82 17.15 -6.98
CA GLY A 39 2.35 15.88 -6.45
C GLY A 39 2.27 15.86 -4.91
N GLN A 40 3.27 16.43 -4.24
CA GLN A 40 3.26 16.57 -2.77
C GLN A 40 2.15 17.50 -2.29
N ILE A 41 1.95 18.66 -2.95
CA ILE A 41 0.90 19.61 -2.56
C ILE A 41 -0.49 18.97 -2.70
N ASP A 42 -0.74 18.24 -3.79
CA ASP A 42 -2.01 17.53 -4.00
C ASP A 42 -2.23 16.43 -2.94
N TYR A 43 -1.16 15.70 -2.60
CA TYR A 43 -1.20 14.70 -1.54
C TYR A 43 -1.54 15.33 -0.18
N ASP A 44 -0.80 16.37 0.22
CA ASP A 44 -0.98 17.03 1.52
C ASP A 44 -2.40 17.59 1.65
N PHE A 45 -2.94 18.18 0.57
CA PHE A 45 -4.29 18.72 0.53
C PHE A 45 -5.37 17.65 0.71
N LYS A 46 -5.14 16.44 0.19
CA LYS A 46 -6.08 15.30 0.26
C LYS A 46 -5.86 14.40 1.48
N SER A 47 -4.73 14.53 2.16
CA SER A 47 -4.38 13.73 3.32
C SER A 47 -5.22 14.11 4.54
N VAL A 48 -5.59 13.11 5.33
CA VAL A 48 -6.24 13.28 6.63
C VAL A 48 -5.17 13.14 7.70
N LYS A 49 -5.16 14.08 8.65
CA LYS A 49 -4.34 13.99 9.85
C LYS A 49 -5.11 13.26 10.94
N GLU A 50 -4.58 12.15 11.42
CA GLU A 50 -5.07 11.53 12.64
C GLU A 50 -4.75 12.43 13.84
N LYS A 51 -5.72 12.65 14.72
CA LYS A 51 -5.65 13.72 15.72
C LYS A 51 -4.70 13.40 16.88
N THR A 52 -4.52 12.12 17.18
CA THR A 52 -3.79 11.63 18.36
C THR A 52 -2.31 11.47 18.07
N THR A 53 -1.99 10.71 17.03
CA THR A 53 -0.66 10.38 16.52
C THR A 53 -0.10 11.48 15.63
N GLY A 54 -0.97 12.27 14.98
CA GLY A 54 -0.55 13.27 14.03
C GLY A 54 -0.11 12.72 12.67
N ILE A 55 -0.29 11.41 12.46
CA ILE A 55 0.04 10.72 11.21
C ILE A 55 -0.89 11.21 10.09
N TYR A 56 -0.30 11.45 8.92
CA TYR A 56 -1.04 11.81 7.72
C TYR A 56 -1.14 10.61 6.79
N PHE A 57 -2.36 10.32 6.36
CA PHE A 57 -2.61 9.26 5.39
C PHE A 57 -3.75 9.63 4.46
N LYS A 58 -3.88 8.90 3.36
CA LYS A 58 -4.96 9.05 2.40
C LYS A 58 -5.47 7.69 1.97
N SER A 59 -6.79 7.51 2.02
CA SER A 59 -7.43 6.37 1.36
C SER A 59 -7.39 6.60 -0.15
N ILE A 60 -6.67 5.74 -0.88
CA ILE A 60 -6.44 5.90 -2.33
C ILE A 60 -7.29 4.94 -3.16
N ASN A 61 -7.67 3.79 -2.62
CA ASN A 61 -8.49 2.81 -3.32
C ASN A 61 -9.19 1.85 -2.35
N THR A 62 -10.18 1.11 -2.85
CA THR A 62 -10.74 -0.06 -2.18
C THR A 62 -10.88 -1.21 -3.17
N ILE A 63 -10.20 -2.32 -2.90
CA ILE A 63 -10.10 -3.46 -3.81
C ILE A 63 -10.69 -4.71 -3.13
N PRO A 64 -11.48 -5.55 -3.84
CA PRO A 64 -11.91 -6.82 -3.31
C PRO A 64 -10.76 -7.84 -3.27
N PHE A 65 -10.56 -8.45 -2.11
CA PHE A 65 -9.63 -9.56 -1.93
C PHE A 65 -10.39 -10.82 -1.53
N LEU A 66 -9.81 -11.96 -1.86
CA LEU A 66 -10.07 -13.18 -1.08
C LEU A 66 -9.08 -13.24 0.05
N TYR A 67 -9.57 -13.48 1.26
CA TYR A 67 -8.83 -13.54 2.51
C TYR A 67 -9.04 -14.90 3.15
N LYS A 68 -7.96 -15.54 3.61
CA LYS A 68 -8.04 -16.78 4.40
C LYS A 68 -8.10 -16.41 5.89
N PRO A 69 -9.22 -16.68 6.57
CA PRO A 69 -9.37 -16.29 7.97
C PRO A 69 -8.45 -17.03 8.92
N VAL A 70 -8.03 -16.31 9.97
CA VAL A 70 -7.21 -16.83 11.06
C VAL A 70 -8.09 -16.87 12.31
N TYR A 71 -8.48 -18.06 12.75
CA TYR A 71 -9.39 -18.23 13.90
C TYR A 71 -8.65 -18.44 15.24
N LYS A 72 -7.33 -18.59 15.22
CA LYS A 72 -6.53 -18.81 16.44
C LYS A 72 -6.25 -17.48 17.14
N LEU A 73 -6.52 -17.42 18.44
CA LEU A 73 -6.32 -16.23 19.27
C LEU A 73 -4.86 -15.76 19.28
N ASN A 74 -3.92 -16.71 19.34
CA ASN A 74 -2.49 -16.46 19.18
C ASN A 74 -1.95 -17.28 18.00
N PRO A 75 -1.85 -16.69 16.79
CA PRO A 75 -1.38 -17.41 15.62
C PRO A 75 0.11 -17.79 15.72
N TYR A 76 0.91 -17.09 16.54
CA TYR A 76 2.35 -17.33 16.68
C TYR A 76 2.70 -18.49 17.63
N GLU A 77 1.70 -19.12 18.25
CA GLU A 77 1.91 -20.22 19.19
C GLU A 77 1.93 -21.58 18.47
N GLY A 78 2.98 -22.36 18.71
CA GLY A 78 3.15 -23.71 18.17
C GLY A 78 3.42 -23.75 16.67
N ASP A 79 2.91 -24.77 16.00
CA ASP A 79 3.06 -25.07 14.57
C ASP A 79 1.94 -24.47 13.70
N PHE A 80 1.13 -23.57 14.26
CA PHE A 80 -0.06 -23.07 13.59
C PHE A 80 0.26 -22.34 12.29
N LEU A 81 1.22 -21.40 12.28
CA LEU A 81 1.59 -20.67 11.07
C LEU A 81 2.15 -21.58 9.98
N GLU A 82 2.89 -22.63 10.37
CA GLU A 82 3.41 -23.62 9.43
C GLU A 82 2.26 -24.40 8.78
N THR A 83 1.36 -24.95 9.60
CA THR A 83 0.17 -25.67 9.13
C THR A 83 -0.74 -24.79 8.28
N PHE A 84 -0.98 -23.57 8.71
CA PHE A 84 -1.78 -22.57 7.98
C PHE A 84 -1.14 -22.24 6.63
N SER A 85 0.19 -22.04 6.60
CA SER A 85 0.93 -21.75 5.37
C SER A 85 0.87 -22.92 4.39
N MET A 86 0.99 -24.16 4.88
CA MET A 86 0.83 -25.37 4.07
C MET A 86 -0.57 -25.46 3.48
N GLU A 87 -1.61 -25.31 4.31
CA GLU A 87 -3.01 -25.38 3.89
C GLU A 87 -3.35 -24.28 2.88
N ARG A 88 -2.97 -23.02 3.16
CA ARG A 88 -3.12 -21.89 2.23
C ARG A 88 -2.49 -22.21 0.87
N THR A 89 -1.27 -22.74 0.89
CA THR A 89 -0.52 -23.06 -0.33
C THR A 89 -1.19 -24.18 -1.12
N GLU A 90 -1.69 -25.22 -0.46
CA GLU A 90 -2.46 -26.28 -1.12
C GLU A 90 -3.74 -25.74 -1.75
N GLN A 91 -4.51 -24.93 -1.04
CA GLN A 91 -5.76 -24.37 -1.53
C GLN A 91 -5.53 -23.45 -2.75
N LEU A 92 -4.52 -22.58 -2.68
CA LEU A 92 -4.12 -21.75 -3.81
C LEU A 92 -3.66 -22.58 -5.02
N LYS A 93 -2.94 -23.69 -4.81
CA LYS A 93 -2.55 -24.61 -5.89
C LYS A 93 -3.76 -25.30 -6.51
N ARG A 94 -4.66 -25.85 -5.69
CA ARG A 94 -5.88 -26.53 -6.14
C ARG A 94 -6.81 -25.59 -6.92
N ALA A 95 -6.90 -24.33 -6.51
CA ALA A 95 -7.67 -23.31 -7.21
C ALA A 95 -6.96 -22.72 -8.44
N GLY A 96 -5.69 -23.04 -8.70
CA GLY A 96 -4.91 -22.45 -9.79
C GLY A 96 -4.51 -20.98 -9.57
N ALA A 97 -4.55 -20.48 -8.34
CA ALA A 97 -4.32 -19.08 -7.97
C ALA A 97 -2.90 -18.77 -7.42
N ILE A 98 -2.08 -19.81 -7.16
CA ILE A 98 -0.79 -19.65 -6.47
C ILE A 98 0.21 -18.74 -7.21
N GLY A 99 0.19 -18.76 -8.54
CA GLY A 99 1.09 -17.93 -9.36
C GLY A 99 0.84 -16.45 -9.16
N GLU A 100 -0.41 -16.03 -9.32
CA GLU A 100 -0.83 -14.63 -9.19
C GLU A 100 -0.70 -14.13 -7.75
N HIS A 101 -1.04 -14.97 -6.78
CA HIS A 101 -0.78 -14.68 -5.35
C HIS A 101 0.70 -14.36 -5.10
N ASN A 102 1.61 -15.25 -5.52
CA ASN A 102 3.03 -15.10 -5.22
C ASN A 102 3.64 -13.92 -5.95
N LYS A 103 3.26 -13.71 -7.21
CA LYS A 103 3.68 -12.56 -8.00
C LYS A 103 3.25 -11.26 -7.32
N PHE A 104 1.97 -11.13 -6.97
CA PHE A 104 1.44 -9.95 -6.30
C PHE A 104 2.21 -9.61 -5.02
N TRP A 105 2.36 -10.57 -4.10
CA TRP A 105 3.04 -10.29 -2.82
C TRP A 105 4.54 -10.09 -2.93
N THR A 106 5.17 -10.65 -3.98
CA THR A 106 6.58 -10.40 -4.28
C THR A 106 6.77 -8.97 -4.79
N ASP A 107 5.90 -8.51 -5.69
CA ASP A 107 5.97 -7.16 -6.27
C ASP A 107 5.70 -6.06 -5.22
N HIS A 108 4.93 -6.37 -4.18
CA HIS A 108 4.52 -5.42 -3.14
C HIS A 108 5.35 -5.49 -1.84
N ASN A 109 6.45 -6.24 -1.77
CA ASN A 109 7.38 -6.31 -0.62
C ASN A 109 6.73 -6.09 0.77
N VAL A 110 6.15 -7.16 1.33
CA VAL A 110 5.47 -7.13 2.64
C VAL A 110 6.45 -6.80 3.76
N ILE A 111 6.09 -5.81 4.58
CA ILE A 111 6.92 -5.35 5.71
C ILE A 111 6.45 -5.98 7.02
N LYS A 112 5.16 -5.82 7.32
CA LYS A 112 4.51 -6.34 8.54
C LYS A 112 3.01 -6.52 8.31
N GLY A 113 2.34 -7.24 9.20
CA GLY A 113 0.89 -7.39 9.18
C GLY A 113 0.46 -8.62 9.95
N ASN A 114 -0.86 -8.79 10.07
CA ASN A 114 -1.48 -9.91 10.76
C ASN A 114 -2.45 -10.68 9.84
N VAL A 115 -2.33 -10.49 8.53
CA VAL A 115 -2.99 -11.28 7.48
C VAL A 115 -1.95 -12.18 6.82
N PHE A 116 -2.19 -13.49 6.85
CA PHE A 116 -1.22 -14.49 6.37
C PHE A 116 -1.62 -15.19 5.07
N GLY A 117 -2.81 -14.91 4.53
CA GLY A 117 -3.27 -15.44 3.26
C GLY A 117 -4.32 -14.54 2.65
N SER A 118 -3.99 -13.92 1.52
CA SER A 118 -4.96 -13.15 0.75
C SER A 118 -4.51 -12.98 -0.70
N VAL A 119 -5.43 -12.68 -1.62
CA VAL A 119 -5.14 -12.42 -3.03
C VAL A 119 -6.17 -11.44 -3.60
N PRO A 120 -5.78 -10.44 -4.41
CA PRO A 120 -6.77 -9.59 -5.08
C PRO A 120 -7.65 -10.44 -6.00
N LYS A 121 -8.97 -10.28 -5.87
CA LYS A 121 -9.94 -11.08 -6.63
C LYS A 121 -9.81 -10.84 -8.15
N GLU A 122 -9.44 -9.62 -8.54
CA GLU A 122 -9.26 -9.23 -9.94
C GLU A 122 -8.09 -9.91 -10.64
N LEU A 123 -7.13 -10.47 -9.89
CA LEU A 123 -5.96 -11.15 -10.46
C LEU A 123 -6.19 -12.64 -10.71
N ILE A 124 -7.32 -13.20 -10.28
CA ILE A 124 -7.62 -14.63 -10.40
C ILE A 124 -8.90 -14.84 -11.21
N SER A 125 -9.06 -16.02 -11.80
CA SER A 125 -10.29 -16.35 -12.52
C SER A 125 -11.49 -16.48 -11.57
N GLU A 126 -12.71 -16.33 -12.11
CA GLU A 126 -13.94 -16.52 -11.34
C GLU A 126 -14.04 -17.95 -10.77
N ASP A 127 -13.59 -18.96 -11.52
CA ASP A 127 -13.52 -20.35 -11.07
C ASP A 127 -12.57 -20.54 -9.89
N ALA A 128 -11.38 -19.93 -9.95
CA ALA A 128 -10.41 -19.95 -8.87
C ALA A 128 -10.97 -19.26 -7.62
N ALA A 129 -11.63 -18.11 -7.81
CA ALA A 129 -12.26 -17.38 -6.72
C ALA A 129 -13.40 -18.19 -6.07
N PHE A 130 -14.24 -18.84 -6.89
CA PHE A 130 -15.30 -19.72 -6.40
C PHE A 130 -14.73 -20.91 -5.62
N ALA A 131 -13.69 -21.57 -6.13
CA ALA A 131 -13.05 -22.70 -5.47
C ALA A 131 -12.45 -22.30 -4.10
N LEU A 132 -11.75 -21.16 -4.02
CA LEU A 132 -11.20 -20.65 -2.76
C LEU A 132 -12.30 -20.35 -1.73
N LYS A 133 -13.43 -19.77 -2.16
CA LYS A 133 -14.58 -19.56 -1.27
C LYS A 133 -15.16 -20.87 -0.72
N GLN A 134 -15.29 -21.91 -1.56
CA GLN A 134 -15.71 -23.24 -1.10
C GLN A 134 -14.72 -23.85 -0.09
N MET A 135 -13.45 -23.44 -0.14
CA MET A 135 -12.41 -23.83 0.80
C MET A 135 -12.31 -22.89 2.03
N GLY A 136 -13.30 -22.03 2.25
CA GLY A 136 -13.40 -21.17 3.43
C GLY A 136 -12.64 -19.85 3.35
N TRP A 137 -12.33 -19.36 2.15
CA TRP A 137 -11.83 -18.00 1.95
C TRP A 137 -13.00 -17.01 1.88
N ASP A 138 -12.86 -15.88 2.54
CA ASP A 138 -13.87 -14.83 2.56
C ASP A 138 -13.53 -13.73 1.54
N GLU A 139 -14.56 -13.22 0.86
CA GLU A 139 -14.41 -12.01 0.06
C GLU A 139 -14.55 -10.79 0.95
N VAL A 140 -13.50 -9.98 1.00
CA VAL A 140 -13.41 -8.80 1.85
C VAL A 140 -12.99 -7.58 1.05
N LYS A 141 -13.49 -6.41 1.46
CA LYS A 141 -13.04 -5.14 0.89
C LYS A 141 -11.78 -4.70 1.62
N VAL A 142 -10.73 -4.42 0.86
CA VAL A 142 -9.45 -3.94 1.37
C VAL A 142 -9.29 -2.48 1.00
N GLU A 143 -9.26 -1.63 2.01
CA GLU A 143 -8.99 -0.21 1.86
C GLU A 143 -7.47 0.00 1.79
N ILE A 144 -6.99 0.68 0.75
CA ILE A 144 -5.57 1.00 0.58
C ILE A 144 -5.32 2.41 1.10
N LEU A 145 -4.53 2.49 2.16
CA LEU A 145 -4.08 3.73 2.77
C LEU A 145 -2.65 4.02 2.32
N ASP A 146 -2.45 5.19 1.73
CA ASP A 146 -1.14 5.74 1.38
C ASP A 146 -0.67 6.66 2.50
N PHE A 147 0.56 6.45 2.97
CA PHE A 147 1.22 7.30 3.97
C PHE A 147 2.28 8.22 3.34
N GLY A 148 2.45 8.15 2.02
CA GLY A 148 3.35 8.99 1.25
C GLY A 148 4.82 8.56 1.35
N LYS A 149 5.68 9.32 0.68
CA LYS A 149 7.12 9.01 0.51
C LYS A 149 8.03 9.56 1.62
N ARG A 150 7.48 10.35 2.55
CA ARG A 150 8.26 11.05 3.60
C ARG A 150 8.17 10.38 4.96
N VAL A 151 7.59 9.19 5.03
CA VAL A 151 7.54 8.44 6.29
C VAL A 151 8.95 8.00 6.64
N THR A 152 9.50 8.61 7.68
CA THR A 152 10.81 8.22 8.23
C THR A 152 10.68 7.20 9.34
N ASP A 153 9.51 7.07 9.97
CA ASP A 153 9.28 6.15 11.08
C ASP A 153 8.24 5.07 10.74
N ILE A 154 8.74 3.94 10.23
CA ILE A 154 7.94 2.74 9.92
C ILE A 154 7.31 2.17 11.20
N LYS A 155 7.96 2.35 12.35
CA LYS A 155 7.48 1.81 13.63
C LYS A 155 6.22 2.56 14.07
N GLU A 156 6.22 3.88 13.96
CA GLU A 156 5.06 4.72 14.30
C GLU A 156 3.84 4.37 13.44
N ILE A 157 4.02 4.15 12.12
CA ILE A 157 2.92 3.69 11.25
C ILE A 157 2.43 2.31 11.66
N TYR A 158 3.34 1.39 11.96
CA TYR A 158 2.98 0.04 12.37
C TYR A 158 2.14 0.06 13.65
N GLU A 159 2.58 0.81 14.66
CA GLU A 159 1.85 0.98 15.93
C GLU A 159 0.47 1.59 15.69
N PHE A 160 0.39 2.64 14.86
CA PHE A 160 -0.89 3.19 14.43
C PHE A 160 -1.80 2.14 13.78
N CYS A 161 -1.28 1.35 12.84
CA CYS A 161 -2.05 0.30 12.17
C CYS A 161 -2.50 -0.79 13.16
N GLU A 162 -1.64 -1.20 14.08
CA GLU A 162 -1.93 -2.22 15.10
C GLU A 162 -3.01 -1.76 16.09
N GLU A 163 -3.00 -0.48 16.48
CA GLU A 163 -3.99 0.10 17.39
C GLU A 163 -5.35 0.36 16.71
N ASN A 164 -5.35 0.70 15.43
CA ASN A 164 -6.55 1.16 14.72
C ASN A 164 -7.19 0.10 13.81
N PHE A 165 -6.43 -0.91 13.37
CA PHE A 165 -6.88 -1.89 12.38
C PHE A 165 -6.78 -3.30 12.93
N LYS A 166 -7.93 -3.98 12.96
CA LYS A 166 -8.02 -5.38 13.39
C LYS A 166 -7.23 -6.32 12.47
N GLN A 167 -7.32 -6.10 11.15
CA GLN A 167 -6.54 -6.86 10.17
C GLN A 167 -5.91 -5.91 9.14
N PHE A 168 -4.59 -6.03 8.97
CA PHE A 168 -3.85 -5.23 7.99
C PHE A 168 -2.59 -5.91 7.46
N ILE A 169 -2.12 -5.41 6.32
CA ILE A 169 -0.77 -5.66 5.79
C ILE A 169 -0.14 -4.31 5.44
N MET A 170 1.06 -4.08 5.93
CA MET A 170 1.90 -2.95 5.55
C MET A 170 2.89 -3.39 4.49
N ILE A 171 2.95 -2.64 3.41
CA ILE A 171 3.74 -2.94 2.22
C ILE A 171 4.57 -1.73 1.80
N SER A 172 5.68 -1.97 1.11
CA SER A 172 6.38 -0.94 0.34
C SER A 172 6.26 -1.23 -1.15
N GLU A 173 5.72 -0.30 -1.92
CA GLU A 173 5.69 -0.45 -3.38
C GLU A 173 7.06 -0.05 -3.95
N GLY A 174 7.80 -1.02 -4.52
CA GLY A 174 9.19 -0.83 -4.96
C GLY A 174 9.42 0.35 -5.91
N PRO A 175 8.64 0.50 -7.01
CA PRO A 175 8.82 1.59 -7.97
C PRO A 175 8.59 2.99 -7.41
N THR A 176 7.68 3.14 -6.46
CA THR A 176 7.26 4.46 -5.93
C THR A 176 7.89 4.78 -4.58
N GLN A 177 8.44 3.76 -3.91
CA GLN A 177 8.82 3.78 -2.49
C GLN A 177 7.67 4.24 -1.57
N ALA A 178 6.43 4.13 -2.03
CA ALA A 178 5.27 4.48 -1.22
C ALA A 178 5.07 3.44 -0.13
N MET A 179 4.80 3.92 1.08
CA MET A 179 4.40 3.10 2.22
C MET A 179 2.89 3.01 2.24
N LEU A 180 2.35 1.80 2.07
CA LEU A 180 0.91 1.57 2.05
C LEU A 180 0.50 0.63 3.18
N ALA A 181 -0.69 0.84 3.73
CA ALA A 181 -1.38 -0.16 4.53
C ALA A 181 -2.65 -0.64 3.82
N LEU A 182 -2.78 -1.94 3.69
CA LEU A 182 -3.96 -2.63 3.23
C LEU A 182 -4.79 -2.98 4.47
N LYS A 183 -5.87 -2.26 4.70
CA LYS A 183 -6.80 -2.46 5.81
C LYS A 183 -7.94 -3.37 5.37
N PHE A 184 -8.05 -4.54 5.99
CA PHE A 184 -9.05 -5.54 5.64
C PHE A 184 -10.32 -5.30 6.46
N ALA A 185 -11.47 -5.14 5.81
CA ALA A 185 -12.76 -5.01 6.47
C ALA A 185 -13.35 -6.40 6.79
N VAL A 186 -12.83 -7.05 7.84
CA VAL A 186 -13.18 -8.43 8.26
C VAL A 186 -13.97 -8.49 9.56
#